data_AF-A0A419YNY3-F1
#
_entry.id   AF-A0A419YNY3-F1
#
_cell.length_a   1.000
_cell.length_b   1.000
_cell.length_c   1.000
_cell.angle_alpha   90.00
_cell.angle_beta   90.00
_cell.angle_gamma   90.00
#
_symmetry.space_group_name_H-M   'P 1'
#
loop_
_entity.id
_entity.type
_entity.pdbx_description
1 polymer ?
#
loop_
_entity_poly.entity_id
_entity_poly.type
_entity_poly.pdbx_seq_one_letter_code
_entity_poly.pdbx_strand_id
1 'polypeptide(L)'
;MGYYLEAVVAAEDLLRTATTARLAPLAQGLALLPMTDDLHDALTVPAAERLAPFRMLPRGFDRTLAGWSATGPVAYVEADFWGGTGDQSVAVWNAGALTLGPLTAATGSPVSLALRHLGATGEGHHDEFAAVGLGRHRRTESWLTGD
;
A
#
# COMPACT_ATOMS: atom_id res chain seq x y z
N MET A 1 -18.76 -9.28 -6.19
CA MET A 1 -18.03 -9.39 -4.90
C MET A 1 -16.86 -8.43 -4.98
N GLY A 2 -16.84 -7.39 -4.14
CA GLY A 2 -15.85 -6.31 -4.23
C GLY A 2 -14.50 -6.65 -3.59
N TYR A 3 -13.49 -5.86 -3.91
CA TYR A 3 -12.16 -5.88 -3.30
C TYR A 3 -11.84 -4.48 -2.79
N TYR A 4 -11.42 -4.37 -1.54
CA TYR A 4 -11.09 -3.13 -0.86
C TYR A 4 -9.76 -3.30 -0.13
N LEU A 5 -8.79 -2.46 -0.46
CA LEU A 5 -7.49 -2.43 0.17
C LEU A 5 -7.03 -0.99 0.37
N GLU A 6 -6.63 -0.68 1.59
CA GLU A 6 -5.93 0.54 1.97
C GLU A 6 -4.74 0.10 2.81
N ALA A 7 -3.52 0.30 2.31
CA ALA A 7 -2.34 -0.23 2.99
C ALA A 7 -1.05 0.48 2.61
N VAL A 8 -0.08 0.42 3.53
CA VAL A 8 1.33 0.61 3.20
C VAL A 8 1.92 -0.75 2.81
N VAL A 9 2.73 -0.81 1.76
CA VAL A 9 3.43 -2.01 1.32
C VAL A 9 4.91 -1.69 1.16
N ALA A 10 5.78 -2.51 1.75
CA ALA A 10 7.23 -2.39 1.63
C ALA A 10 7.90 -3.73 2.03
N ALA A 11 9.24 -3.77 2.03
CA ALA A 11 9.99 -4.88 2.61
C ALA A 11 9.60 -5.10 4.08
N GLU A 12 9.49 -6.36 4.48
CA GLU A 12 8.97 -6.73 5.81
C GLU A 12 9.85 -6.20 6.95
N ASP A 13 11.16 -6.34 6.82
CA ASP A 13 12.17 -5.83 7.75
C ASP A 13 12.15 -4.30 7.89
N LEU A 14 11.91 -3.59 6.78
CA LEU A 14 11.68 -2.15 6.79
C LEU A 14 10.44 -1.80 7.63
N LEU A 15 9.29 -2.42 7.35
CA LEU A 15 8.06 -2.12 8.08
C LEU A 15 8.16 -2.48 9.58
N ARG A 16 8.83 -3.59 9.91
CA ARG A 16 9.08 -4.00 11.31
C ARG A 16 9.94 -2.99 12.07
N THR A 17 10.82 -2.29 11.38
CA THR A 17 11.65 -1.22 11.98
C THR A 17 10.85 0.09 12.09
N ALA A 18 10.01 0.38 11.09
CA ALA A 18 9.31 1.64 10.94
C ALA A 18 8.09 1.79 11.86
N THR A 19 7.44 0.69 12.25
CA THR A 19 6.23 0.71 13.06
C THR A 19 6.08 -0.51 13.97
N THR A 20 5.35 -0.35 15.07
CA THR A 20 4.93 -1.44 15.96
C THR A 20 3.52 -1.94 15.64
N ALA A 21 2.83 -1.33 14.67
CA ALA A 21 1.51 -1.75 14.23
C ALA A 21 1.55 -3.16 13.62
N ARG A 22 0.42 -3.86 13.65
CA ARG A 22 0.35 -5.24 13.18
C ARG A 22 0.52 -5.30 11.66
N LEU A 23 1.53 -6.04 11.22
CA LEU A 23 1.83 -6.31 9.81
C LEU A 23 1.22 -7.64 9.39
N ALA A 24 0.90 -7.76 8.11
CA ALA A 24 0.57 -9.02 7.47
C ALA A 24 1.62 -9.37 6.40
N PRO A 25 2.24 -10.56 6.44
CA PRO A 25 3.31 -10.93 5.53
C PRO A 25 2.78 -11.17 4.11
N LEU A 26 3.49 -10.67 3.10
CA LEU A 26 3.32 -10.99 1.69
C LEU A 26 4.40 -11.98 1.23
N ALA A 27 4.28 -12.49 0.01
CA ALA A 27 5.37 -13.23 -0.59
C ALA A 27 6.53 -12.29 -0.97
N GLN A 28 7.67 -12.88 -1.37
CA GLN A 28 8.85 -12.16 -1.89
C GLN A 28 9.48 -11.18 -0.87
N GLY A 29 9.35 -11.45 0.43
CA GLY A 29 9.94 -10.64 1.50
C GLY A 29 9.26 -9.29 1.73
N LEU A 30 8.09 -9.07 1.11
CA LEU A 30 7.25 -7.90 1.34
C LEU A 30 6.30 -8.15 2.51
N ALA A 31 5.81 -7.06 3.09
CA ALA A 31 4.68 -7.09 4.00
C ALA A 31 3.73 -5.94 3.70
N LEU A 32 2.49 -6.08 4.16
CA LEU A 32 1.54 -4.99 4.20
C LEU A 32 1.28 -4.55 5.64
N LEU A 33 1.09 -3.25 5.80
CA LEU A 33 0.48 -2.63 6.97
C LEU A 33 -0.93 -2.17 6.56
N PRO A 34 -1.98 -2.91 6.96
CA PRO A 34 -3.35 -2.51 6.68
C PRO A 34 -3.67 -1.18 7.35
N MET A 35 -4.23 -0.24 6.60
CA MET A 35 -4.71 1.04 7.12
C MET A 35 -6.11 0.86 7.71
N THR A 36 -6.18 0.41 8.96
CA THR A 36 -7.46 0.33 9.68
C THR A 36 -7.93 1.71 10.13
N ASP A 37 -9.22 1.86 10.45
CA ASP A 37 -9.77 3.11 10.98
C ASP A 37 -8.98 3.61 12.21
N ASP A 38 -8.70 2.74 13.18
CA ASP A 38 -7.91 3.09 14.37
C ASP A 38 -6.51 3.61 14.02
N LEU A 39 -5.84 2.98 13.04
CA LEU A 39 -4.51 3.38 12.60
C LEU A 39 -4.57 4.69 11.81
N HIS A 40 -5.57 4.85 10.95
CA HIS A 40 -5.81 6.06 10.19
C HIS A 40 -5.99 7.26 11.12
N ASP A 41 -6.83 7.12 12.15
CA ASP A 41 -7.10 8.18 13.12
C ASP A 41 -5.86 8.50 13.95
N ALA A 42 -5.08 7.49 14.34
CA ALA A 42 -3.83 7.70 15.07
C ALA A 42 -2.75 8.42 14.24
N LEU A 43 -2.75 8.24 12.90
CA LEU A 43 -1.76 8.83 11.99
C LEU A 43 -2.19 10.16 11.39
N THR A 44 -3.48 10.51 11.46
CA THR A 44 -4.01 11.73 10.86
C THR A 44 -3.55 12.97 11.63
N VAL A 45 -2.90 13.89 10.93
CA VAL A 45 -2.54 15.21 11.47
C VAL A 45 -3.68 16.20 11.17
N PRO A 46 -4.40 16.75 12.17
CA PRO A 46 -5.62 17.54 11.95
C PRO A 46 -5.45 18.76 11.04
N ALA A 47 -4.30 19.43 11.11
CA ALA A 47 -4.00 20.63 10.32
C ALA A 47 -3.31 20.34 8.98
N ALA A 48 -3.00 19.07 8.67
CA ALA A 48 -2.37 18.71 7.42
C ALA A 48 -3.39 18.47 6.32
N GLU A 49 -2.91 18.55 5.08
CA GLU A 49 -3.68 18.15 3.90
C GLU A 49 -3.46 16.67 3.61
N ARG A 50 -4.44 16.07 2.93
CA ARG A 50 -4.31 14.73 2.36
C ARG A 50 -3.69 14.86 0.98
N LEU A 51 -2.71 14.03 0.67
CA LEU A 51 -2.13 13.97 -0.68
C LEU A 51 -3.21 13.53 -1.68
N ALA A 52 -3.57 14.39 -2.63
CA ALA A 52 -4.48 14.01 -3.70
C ALA A 52 -3.81 13.01 -4.66
N PRO A 53 -4.54 12.04 -5.26
CA PRO A 53 -5.99 11.84 -5.23
C PRO A 53 -6.45 10.82 -4.17
N PHE A 54 -5.61 10.51 -3.17
CA PHE A 54 -5.96 9.53 -2.14
C PHE A 54 -7.20 9.96 -1.36
N ARG A 55 -8.07 8.99 -1.07
CA ARG A 55 -9.29 9.20 -0.29
C ARG A 55 -9.10 8.84 1.19
N MET A 56 -8.22 7.88 1.45
CA MET A 56 -8.02 7.23 2.74
C MET A 56 -6.59 7.34 3.25
N LEU A 57 -5.63 7.89 2.50
CA LEU A 57 -4.32 8.23 3.06
C LEU A 57 -4.51 9.21 4.24
N PRO A 58 -3.99 8.91 5.46
CA PRO A 58 -4.11 9.83 6.59
C PRO A 58 -3.43 11.17 6.28
N ARG A 59 -4.02 12.27 6.74
CA ARG A 59 -3.51 13.63 6.44
C ARG A 59 -2.09 13.81 7.01
N GLY A 60 -1.16 14.27 6.18
CA GLY A 60 0.25 14.47 6.54
C GLY A 60 1.09 13.19 6.68
N PHE A 61 0.51 12.00 6.49
CA PHE A 61 1.22 10.72 6.63
C PHE A 61 2.21 10.46 5.49
N ASP A 62 2.06 11.13 4.35
CA ASP A 62 3.03 11.15 3.24
C ASP A 62 4.46 11.54 3.70
N ARG A 63 4.58 12.42 4.70
CA ARG A 63 5.88 12.79 5.29
C ARG A 63 6.51 11.66 6.08
N THR A 64 5.69 10.90 6.81
CA THR A 64 6.14 9.71 7.53
C THR A 64 6.56 8.62 6.56
N LEU A 65 5.80 8.40 5.48
CA LEU A 65 6.15 7.46 4.41
C LEU A 65 7.46 7.85 3.71
N ALA A 66 7.66 9.14 3.45
CA ALA A 66 8.95 9.65 2.95
C ALA A 66 10.08 9.34 3.94
N GLY A 67 9.88 9.56 5.24
CA GLY A 67 10.87 9.21 6.28
C GLY A 67 11.19 7.72 6.33
N TRP A 68 10.18 6.85 6.28
CA TRP A 68 10.36 5.39 6.24
C TRP A 68 11.10 4.94 4.99
N SER A 69 10.93 5.66 3.87
CA SER A 69 11.57 5.31 2.61
C SER A 69 13.09 5.56 2.54
N ALA A 70 13.70 6.05 3.63
CA ALA A 70 15.14 6.31 3.69
C ALA A 70 15.99 5.04 3.52
N THR A 71 15.49 3.87 3.94
CA THR A 71 16.21 2.60 3.91
C THR A 71 15.73 1.65 2.81
N GLY A 72 14.70 2.03 2.05
CA GLY A 72 14.13 1.23 0.97
C GLY A 72 12.81 1.81 0.47
N PRO A 73 12.29 1.34 -0.68
CA PRO A 73 11.07 1.89 -1.24
C PRO A 73 9.84 1.50 -0.40
N VAL A 74 8.88 2.43 -0.28
CA VAL A 74 7.63 2.27 0.45
C VAL A 74 6.48 2.73 -0.43
N ALA A 75 5.46 1.89 -0.60
CA ALA A 75 4.27 2.21 -1.36
C ALA A 75 3.07 2.46 -0.43
N TYR A 76 2.19 3.36 -0.82
CA TYR A 76 0.82 3.40 -0.31
C TYR A 76 -0.15 3.05 -1.43
N VAL A 77 -1.11 2.19 -1.14
CA VAL A 77 -2.08 1.67 -2.10
C VAL A 77 -3.50 1.84 -1.57
N GLU A 78 -4.37 2.37 -2.42
CA GLU A 78 -5.83 2.31 -2.29
C GLU A 78 -6.37 1.58 -3.51
N ALA A 79 -7.21 0.58 -3.29
CA ALA A 79 -7.89 -0.14 -4.34
C ALA A 79 -9.32 -0.47 -3.92
N ASP A 80 -10.28 -0.10 -4.77
CA ASP A 80 -11.70 -0.44 -4.64
C ASP A 80 -12.16 -0.99 -5.99
N PHE A 81 -12.32 -2.31 -6.08
CA PHE A 81 -12.82 -2.99 -7.26
C PHE A 81 -14.21 -3.57 -7.05
N TRP A 82 -15.06 -3.42 -8.06
CA TRP A 82 -16.34 -4.09 -8.14
C TRP A 82 -16.58 -4.61 -9.56
N GLY A 83 -16.67 -5.94 -9.70
CA GLY A 83 -16.95 -6.56 -11.00
C GLY A 83 -15.84 -6.39 -12.06
N GLY A 84 -14.59 -6.18 -11.63
CA GLY A 84 -13.44 -5.98 -12.53
C GLY A 84 -13.17 -4.53 -12.91
N THR A 85 -14.06 -3.61 -12.53
CA THR A 85 -13.87 -2.16 -12.68
C THR A 85 -13.68 -1.56 -11.29
N GLY A 86 -12.76 -0.62 -11.15
CA GLY A 86 -12.51 0.00 -9.86
C GLY A 86 -11.53 1.14 -9.89
N ASP A 87 -11.55 1.91 -8.81
CA ASP A 87 -10.57 2.96 -8.59
C ASP A 87 -9.36 2.38 -7.90
N GLN A 88 -8.20 2.86 -8.30
CA GLN A 88 -6.96 2.63 -7.60
C GLN A 88 -6.24 3.96 -7.49
N SER A 89 -5.58 4.17 -6.35
CA SER A 89 -4.62 5.26 -6.17
C SER A 89 -3.36 4.68 -5.55
N VAL A 90 -2.19 4.97 -6.12
CA VAL A 90 -0.92 4.47 -5.60
C VAL A 90 0.17 5.53 -5.63
N ALA A 91 1.08 5.46 -4.69
CA ALA A 91 2.28 6.29 -4.65
C ALA A 91 3.44 5.47 -4.08
N VAL A 92 4.65 5.73 -4.55
CA VAL A 92 5.87 5.09 -4.03
C VAL A 92 6.89 6.16 -3.67
N TRP A 93 7.34 6.11 -2.42
CA TRP A 93 8.45 6.89 -1.93
C TRP A 93 9.71 6.03 -1.90
N ASN A 94 10.84 6.63 -2.26
CA ASN A 94 12.16 6.01 -2.15
C ASN A 94 13.18 7.10 -1.84
N ALA A 95 14.08 6.83 -0.90
CA ALA A 95 15.11 7.76 -0.44
C ALA A 95 14.55 9.13 -0.02
N GLY A 96 13.37 9.15 0.60
CA GLY A 96 12.72 10.39 1.07
C GLY A 96 11.97 11.18 0.00
N ALA A 97 11.96 10.72 -1.25
CA ALA A 97 11.31 11.40 -2.37
C ALA A 97 10.19 10.55 -2.95
N LEU A 98 9.16 11.22 -3.48
CA LEU A 98 8.10 10.56 -4.24
C LEU A 98 8.64 10.17 -5.63
N THR A 99 8.83 8.86 -5.85
CA THR A 99 9.42 8.31 -7.09
C THR A 99 8.40 7.74 -8.06
N LEU A 100 7.18 7.46 -7.61
CA LEU A 100 6.06 7.07 -8.45
C LEU A 100 4.77 7.71 -7.93
N GLY A 101 3.99 8.28 -8.84
CA GLY A 101 2.64 8.75 -8.55
C GLY A 101 2.56 10.10 -7.84
N PRO A 102 1.38 10.44 -7.28
CA PRO A 102 0.22 9.55 -7.15
C PRO A 102 -0.40 9.18 -8.52
N LEU A 103 -0.62 7.89 -8.77
CA LEU A 103 -1.21 7.37 -10.02
C LEU A 103 -2.60 6.82 -9.76
N THR A 104 -3.48 6.92 -10.76
CA THR A 104 -4.83 6.34 -10.70
C THR A 104 -5.07 5.25 -11.75
N ALA A 105 -6.12 4.44 -11.55
CA ALA A 105 -6.51 3.31 -12.42
C ALA A 105 -6.73 3.66 -13.91
N ALA A 106 -6.85 4.94 -14.27
CA ALA A 106 -6.79 5.37 -15.68
C ALA A 106 -5.48 4.96 -16.39
N THR A 107 -4.45 4.57 -15.63
CA THR A 107 -3.10 4.23 -16.10
C THR A 107 -2.75 2.73 -15.97
N GLY A 108 -3.65 1.82 -16.37
CA GLY A 108 -3.37 0.38 -16.42
C GLY A 108 -3.57 -0.31 -15.07
N SER A 109 -2.55 -1.03 -14.55
CA SER A 109 -2.56 -1.60 -13.19
C SER A 109 -1.56 -0.86 -12.27
N PRO A 110 -1.96 0.29 -11.67
CA PRO A 110 -1.12 1.06 -10.77
C PRO A 110 -0.56 0.25 -9.60
N VAL A 111 -1.35 -0.65 -8.99
CA VAL A 111 -0.88 -1.47 -7.87
C VAL A 111 0.25 -2.41 -8.31
N SER A 112 0.09 -3.12 -9.43
CA SER A 112 1.16 -3.99 -9.93
C SER A 112 2.40 -3.18 -10.34
N LEU A 113 2.24 -1.95 -10.84
CA LEU A 113 3.36 -1.03 -11.07
C LEU A 113 4.06 -0.61 -9.77
N ALA A 114 3.33 -0.23 -8.74
CA ALA A 114 3.91 0.10 -7.43
C ALA A 114 4.68 -1.09 -6.85
N LEU A 115 4.13 -2.30 -6.93
CA LEU A 115 4.79 -3.52 -6.48
C LEU A 115 6.11 -3.78 -7.22
N ARG A 116 6.18 -3.56 -8.54
CA ARG A 116 7.45 -3.62 -9.29
C ARG A 116 8.49 -2.65 -8.74
N HIS A 117 8.08 -1.43 -8.38
CA HIS A 117 8.98 -0.45 -7.76
C HIS A 117 9.48 -0.88 -6.37
N LEU A 118 8.76 -1.77 -5.69
CA LEU A 118 9.21 -2.41 -4.44
C LEU A 118 10.11 -3.63 -4.68
N GLY A 119 10.33 -4.03 -5.94
CA GLY A 119 11.11 -5.21 -6.30
C GLY A 119 10.29 -6.49 -6.48
N ALA A 120 8.95 -6.41 -6.45
CA ALA A 120 8.11 -7.56 -6.74
C ALA A 120 8.26 -7.99 -8.21
N THR A 121 8.27 -9.29 -8.44
CA THR A 121 8.29 -9.89 -9.78
C THR A 121 7.06 -10.76 -9.99
N GLY A 122 6.43 -10.64 -11.16
CA GLY A 122 5.39 -11.58 -11.58
C GLY A 122 5.93 -13.01 -11.69
N GLU A 123 5.07 -14.00 -11.50
CA GLU A 123 5.41 -15.43 -11.61
C GLU A 123 4.54 -16.13 -12.68
N GLY A 124 5.15 -16.44 -13.82
CA GLY A 124 4.47 -17.10 -14.94
C GLY A 124 3.36 -16.23 -15.53
N HIS A 125 2.11 -16.65 -15.34
CA HIS A 125 0.91 -15.91 -15.81
C HIS A 125 0.33 -14.96 -14.74
N HIS A 126 0.93 -14.91 -13.55
CA HIS A 126 0.50 -14.02 -12.47
C HIS A 126 1.23 -12.69 -12.57
N ASP A 127 0.48 -11.60 -12.51
CA ASP A 127 1.05 -10.28 -12.32
C ASP A 127 1.59 -10.11 -10.89
N GLU A 128 2.25 -8.99 -10.62
CA GLU A 128 2.89 -8.74 -9.33
C GLU A 128 1.88 -8.77 -8.17
N PHE A 129 0.64 -8.32 -8.41
CA PHE A 129 -0.44 -8.38 -7.42
C PHE A 129 -0.75 -9.81 -6.98
N ALA A 130 -0.94 -10.71 -7.94
CA ALA A 130 -1.19 -12.11 -7.66
C ALA A 130 0.05 -12.81 -7.09
N ALA A 131 1.24 -12.50 -7.60
CA ALA A 131 2.50 -13.11 -7.19
C ALA A 131 2.85 -12.81 -5.72
N VAL A 132 2.62 -11.59 -5.23
CA VAL A 132 2.86 -11.24 -3.82
C VAL A 132 1.74 -11.72 -2.88
N GLY A 133 0.65 -12.24 -3.44
CA GLY A 133 -0.48 -12.78 -2.70
C GLY A 133 -1.47 -11.73 -2.18
N LEU A 134 -1.56 -10.54 -2.79
CA LEU A 134 -2.55 -9.50 -2.40
C LEU A 134 -4.01 -9.92 -2.64
N GLY A 135 -4.25 -11.02 -3.35
CA GLY A 135 -5.57 -11.60 -3.54
C GLY A 135 -6.09 -12.45 -2.38
N ARG A 136 -5.28 -12.71 -1.34
CA ARG A 136 -5.66 -13.60 -0.20
C ARG A 136 -6.86 -13.09 0.57
N HIS A 137 -6.90 -11.79 0.86
CA HIS A 137 -8.05 -11.14 1.50
C HIS A 137 -8.56 -9.99 0.62
N ARG A 138 -9.88 -9.82 0.60
CA ARG A 138 -10.57 -8.81 -0.22
C ARG A 138 -10.98 -7.55 0.55
N ARG A 139 -10.63 -7.48 1.83
CA ARG A 139 -10.96 -6.37 2.76
C ARG A 139 -9.73 -6.06 3.59
N THR A 140 -9.45 -4.77 3.79
CA THR A 140 -8.31 -4.29 4.59
C THR A 140 -8.28 -4.95 5.98
N GLU A 141 -9.42 -5.02 6.65
CA GLU A 141 -9.54 -5.53 8.02
C GLU A 141 -9.27 -7.03 8.10
N SER A 142 -9.59 -7.78 7.05
CA SER A 142 -9.39 -9.23 6.99
C SER A 142 -7.91 -9.63 6.99
N TRP A 143 -6.98 -8.72 6.71
CA TRP A 143 -5.55 -8.99 6.82
C TRP A 143 -5.06 -9.07 8.27
N LEU A 144 -5.83 -8.56 9.24
CA LEU A 144 -5.50 -8.61 10.66
C LEU A 144 -6.25 -9.72 11.41
N THR A 145 -7.25 -10.34 10.81
CA THR A 145 -7.86 -11.55 11.36
C THR A 145 -6.96 -12.72 10.97
N GLY A 146 -6.30 -13.36 11.94
CA GLY A 146 -5.44 -14.51 11.63
C GLY A 146 -6.24 -15.63 10.97
N ASP A 147 -5.63 -16.33 10.00
CA ASP A 147 -6.08 -17.65 9.56
C ASP A 147 -5.83 -18.69 10.67
#